data_AF-Q38933-F1
#
_entry.id   AF-Q38933-F1
#
_cell.length_a   1.000
_cell.length_b   1.000
_cell.length_c   1.000
_cell.angle_alpha   90.00
_cell.angle_beta   90.00
_cell.angle_gamma   90.00
#
_symmetry.space_group_name_H-M   'P 1'
#
loop_
_entity.id
_entity.type
_entity.pdbx_description
1 polymer ?
#
loop_
_entity_poly.entity_id
_entity_poly.type
_entity_poly.pdbx_seq_one_letter_code
_entity_poly.pdbx_strand_id
1 'polypeptide(L)'
;MDTLLKTPNKLDFFIPQFHGFERLCSNNPYHSRVRLGVKKRAIKIVSSVVSGSAALLDLVPETKKENLDFELPLYDTSKSQVVDLAIVGGGPAGLAVAQQVSEAGLSVCSIDPSPKLIWPNNYGVWVDEFEAMDLLDCLDTTWSGAVVYVDEGVKKDLSRPYGRVNRKQLKSKMLQKCITNGVKFHQSKVTNVVHEEANSTVVCSDGVKIQASVVLDATGFSRCLVQYDKPYNPGYQVAYGIVAEVDGHPFDVDKMVFMDWRDKHLDSYPELKERNSKIPTFLYAMPFSSNRIFLEETSLVARPGLRMEDIQERMAARLKHLGINVKRIEEDERCVIPMGGPLPVLPQRVVGIGGTAGMVHPSTGYMVARTLAAAPIVANAIVRYLGSPSSNSLRGDQLSAEVWRDLWPIERRRQREFFCFGMDILLKLDLDATRRFFDAFFDLQPHYWHGFLSSRLFLPELLVFGLSLFSHASNTSRLEIMTKGTVPLAKMINNLVQDRD
;
A
#
# COMPACT_ATOMS: atom_id res chain seq x y z
N MET A 1 32.87 -15.38 -6.23
CA MET A 1 33.33 -15.45 -4.83
C MET A 1 33.26 -14.05 -4.26
N ASP A 2 32.80 -13.95 -3.01
CA ASP A 2 32.69 -12.75 -2.17
C ASP A 2 31.64 -11.72 -2.61
N THR A 3 30.69 -11.28 -1.77
CA THR A 3 30.86 -10.88 -0.37
C THR A 3 29.58 -11.15 0.42
N LEU A 4 29.60 -12.12 1.33
CA LEU A 4 28.57 -12.32 2.35
C LEU A 4 28.78 -11.30 3.48
N LEU A 5 27.85 -10.36 3.59
CA LEU A 5 27.78 -9.37 4.68
C LEU A 5 27.56 -10.10 6.02
N LYS A 6 28.65 -10.26 6.79
CA LYS A 6 28.60 -10.70 8.19
C LYS A 6 28.22 -9.53 9.09
N THR A 7 27.05 -9.60 9.73
CA THR A 7 26.68 -8.73 10.85
C THR A 7 27.27 -9.25 12.17
N PRO A 8 27.92 -8.38 12.98
CA PRO A 8 28.55 -8.79 14.22
C PRO A 8 27.58 -8.90 15.41
N ASN A 9 28.01 -9.77 16.32
CA ASN A 9 27.36 -10.27 17.53
C ASN A 9 26.97 -9.23 18.59
N LYS A 10 25.91 -9.62 19.32
CA LYS A 10 25.66 -9.51 20.77
C LYS A 10 25.79 -8.13 21.43
N LEU A 11 24.63 -7.54 21.74
CA LEU A 11 24.48 -6.60 22.84
C LEU A 11 23.53 -7.25 23.88
N ASP A 12 24.15 -7.76 24.94
CA ASP A 12 23.46 -8.21 26.16
C ASP A 12 22.94 -6.99 26.91
N PHE A 13 21.62 -6.80 26.94
CA PHE A 13 20.96 -5.86 27.85
C PHE A 13 20.23 -6.64 28.95
N PHE A 14 20.84 -6.65 30.13
CA PHE A 14 20.19 -6.90 31.42
C PHE A 14 19.37 -5.66 31.85
N ILE A 15 18.43 -5.85 32.80
CA ILE A 15 17.77 -4.88 33.74
C ILE A 15 16.23 -4.71 33.52
N PRO A 16 15.35 -4.66 34.56
CA PRO A 16 14.88 -5.81 35.32
C PRO A 16 13.33 -5.89 35.44
N GLN A 17 12.85 -6.93 36.11
CA GLN A 17 11.45 -7.23 36.40
C GLN A 17 10.75 -6.11 37.21
N PHE A 18 9.69 -5.53 36.66
CA PHE A 18 8.70 -4.78 37.43
C PHE A 18 7.42 -5.61 37.58
N HIS A 19 7.13 -5.97 38.83
CA HIS A 19 5.89 -6.57 39.29
C HIS A 19 4.79 -5.51 39.43
N GLY A 20 3.57 -5.90 39.05
CA GLY A 20 2.32 -5.34 39.57
C GLY A 20 1.72 -4.20 38.76
N PHE A 21 0.56 -4.45 38.13
CA PHE A 21 -0.72 -4.00 38.68
C PHE A 21 -1.87 -4.70 37.94
N GLU A 22 -2.61 -5.49 38.70
CA GLU A 22 -3.84 -6.18 38.30
C GLU A 22 -5.03 -5.22 38.24
N ARG A 23 -5.94 -5.53 37.31
CA ARG A 23 -7.41 -5.40 37.36
C ARG A 23 -8.01 -4.01 37.62
N LEU A 24 -8.74 -3.52 36.62
CA LEU A 24 -10.04 -2.86 36.78
C LEU A 24 -10.79 -2.89 35.43
N CYS A 25 -11.49 -4.00 35.18
CA CYS A 25 -12.51 -4.09 34.13
C CYS A 25 -13.84 -4.44 34.80
N SER A 26 -14.66 -3.42 35.08
CA SER A 26 -16.09 -3.62 35.34
C SER A 26 -16.87 -3.24 34.08
N ASN A 27 -17.35 -4.27 33.38
CA ASN A 27 -18.37 -4.15 32.35
C ASN A 27 -19.70 -3.80 33.00
N ASN A 28 -20.42 -2.81 32.46
CA ASN A 28 -21.88 -2.83 32.53
C ASN A 28 -22.50 -2.18 31.28
N PRO A 29 -23.60 -2.74 30.73
CA PRO A 29 -24.09 -2.42 29.39
C PRO A 29 -25.32 -1.50 29.42
N TYR A 30 -25.41 -0.55 28.50
CA TYR A 30 -26.70 0.06 28.13
C TYR A 30 -26.79 0.23 26.62
N HIS A 31 -27.53 -0.68 26.00
CA HIS A 31 -28.07 -0.55 24.65
C HIS A 31 -29.35 0.29 24.70
N SER A 32 -29.32 1.49 24.13
CA SER A 32 -30.55 2.14 23.65
C SER A 32 -30.23 2.95 22.39
N ARG A 33 -30.50 2.35 21.22
CA ARG A 33 -30.43 3.04 19.93
C ARG A 33 -31.67 3.92 19.77
N VAL A 34 -31.47 5.21 19.98
CA VAL A 34 -32.43 6.28 19.67
C VAL A 34 -32.63 6.36 18.16
N ARG A 35 -33.89 6.25 17.72
CA ARG A 35 -34.31 6.49 16.33
C ARG A 35 -34.25 7.98 16.02
N LEU A 36 -33.33 8.41 15.16
CA LEU A 36 -33.27 9.75 14.60
C LEU A 36 -34.12 9.81 13.31
N GLY A 37 -35.30 10.43 13.41
CA GLY A 37 -36.12 10.79 12.27
C GLY A 37 -35.55 12.00 11.54
N VAL A 38 -35.21 11.83 10.26
CA VAL A 38 -34.69 12.89 9.39
C VAL A 38 -35.86 13.75 8.89
N LYS A 39 -36.05 14.94 9.46
CA LYS A 39 -36.90 15.99 8.89
C LYS A 39 -36.13 16.70 7.77
N LYS A 40 -36.57 16.49 6.52
CA LYS A 40 -36.14 17.23 5.33
C LYS A 40 -36.50 18.71 5.48
N ARG A 41 -35.53 19.58 5.75
CA ARG A 41 -35.67 21.04 5.51
C ARG A 41 -35.07 21.35 4.15
N ALA A 42 -35.90 21.86 3.25
CA ALA A 42 -35.50 22.35 1.95
C ALA A 42 -34.66 23.63 2.12
N ILE A 43 -33.37 23.55 1.79
CA ILE A 43 -32.50 24.72 1.66
C ILE A 43 -32.60 25.16 0.19
N LYS A 44 -33.09 26.38 -0.03
CA LYS A 44 -33.07 27.05 -1.34
C LYS A 44 -31.62 27.32 -1.72
N ILE A 45 -31.10 26.58 -2.69
CA ILE A 45 -29.83 26.87 -3.34
C ILE A 45 -30.07 28.08 -4.25
N VAL A 46 -29.52 29.23 -3.88
CA VAL A 46 -29.41 30.39 -4.75
C VAL A 46 -28.30 30.07 -5.75
N SER A 47 -28.65 30.03 -7.03
CA SER A 47 -27.72 29.79 -8.13
C SER A 47 -26.80 31.00 -8.31
N SER A 48 -25.66 31.02 -7.62
CA SER A 48 -24.54 31.89 -7.95
C SER A 48 -23.51 31.09 -8.74
N VAL A 49 -23.47 31.33 -10.06
CA VAL A 49 -22.40 31.06 -11.03
C VAL A 49 -21.22 30.21 -10.50
N VAL A 50 -21.34 28.88 -10.59
CA VAL A 50 -20.23 27.93 -10.47
C VAL A 50 -20.02 27.32 -11.86
N SER A 51 -19.32 28.01 -12.77
CA SER A 51 -19.04 27.47 -14.11
C SER A 51 -17.61 26.92 -14.26
N GLY A 52 -16.79 26.93 -13.19
CA GLY A 52 -15.38 26.52 -13.25
C GLY A 52 -15.08 25.14 -12.69
N SER A 53 -15.65 24.75 -11.54
CA SER A 53 -15.41 23.42 -10.97
C SER A 53 -16.11 22.30 -11.76
N ALA A 54 -17.16 22.66 -12.50
CA ALA A 54 -17.92 21.76 -13.35
C ALA A 54 -17.06 21.19 -14.49
N ALA A 55 -16.16 21.98 -15.08
CA ALA A 55 -15.42 21.58 -16.28
C ALA A 55 -14.61 20.27 -16.12
N LEU A 56 -13.90 20.07 -14.99
CA LEU A 56 -13.18 18.80 -14.76
C LEU A 56 -14.14 17.63 -14.52
N LEU A 57 -15.17 17.86 -13.69
CA LEU A 57 -16.10 16.81 -13.24
C LEU A 57 -17.12 16.41 -14.32
N ASP A 58 -17.31 17.27 -15.32
CA ASP A 58 -18.16 17.03 -16.49
C ASP A 58 -17.44 16.22 -17.59
N LEU A 59 -16.10 16.11 -17.53
CA LEU A 59 -15.33 15.30 -18.47
C LEU A 59 -15.52 13.81 -18.17
N VAL A 60 -15.81 13.05 -19.23
CA VAL A 60 -15.90 11.59 -19.17
C VAL A 60 -14.53 10.99 -19.46
N PRO A 61 -13.94 10.19 -18.55
CA PRO A 61 -12.68 9.51 -18.82
C PRO A 61 -12.80 8.57 -20.03
N GLU A 62 -11.78 8.55 -20.88
CA GLU A 62 -11.69 7.65 -22.04
C GLU A 62 -11.33 6.20 -21.65
N THR A 63 -11.26 5.89 -20.36
CA THR A 63 -10.65 4.66 -19.81
C THR A 63 -11.16 3.40 -20.50
N LYS A 64 -10.30 2.82 -21.34
CA LYS A 64 -10.55 1.53 -21.99
C LYS A 64 -9.88 0.43 -21.18
N LYS A 65 -10.68 -0.55 -20.74
CA LYS A 65 -10.16 -1.80 -20.17
C LYS A 65 -9.41 -2.54 -21.26
N GLU A 66 -8.09 -2.45 -21.23
CA GLU A 66 -7.20 -3.14 -22.15
C GLU A 66 -6.84 -4.54 -21.62
N ASN A 67 -6.87 -5.53 -22.51
CA ASN A 67 -6.38 -6.87 -22.23
C ASN A 67 -5.05 -7.09 -22.95
N LEU A 68 -4.16 -7.84 -22.31
CA LEU A 68 -2.97 -8.36 -22.97
C LEU A 68 -3.37 -9.44 -23.99
N ASP A 69 -2.68 -9.44 -25.12
CA ASP A 69 -2.85 -10.41 -26.20
C ASP A 69 -1.97 -11.65 -25.95
N PHE A 70 -2.38 -12.49 -25.01
CA PHE A 70 -1.77 -13.79 -24.73
C PHE A 70 -2.81 -14.90 -24.79
N GLU A 71 -2.38 -16.04 -25.33
CA GLU A 71 -3.06 -17.32 -25.14
C GLU A 71 -2.57 -17.93 -23.81
N LEU A 72 -3.48 -18.09 -22.85
CA LEU A 72 -3.13 -18.59 -21.52
C LEU A 72 -3.31 -20.12 -21.46
N PRO A 73 -2.31 -20.89 -21.00
CA PRO A 73 -2.49 -22.31 -20.73
C PRO A 73 -3.56 -22.51 -19.65
N LEU A 74 -4.73 -23.00 -20.02
CA LEU A 74 -5.83 -23.15 -19.07
C LEU A 74 -5.64 -24.37 -18.17
N TYR A 75 -6.13 -24.27 -16.94
CA TYR A 75 -6.22 -25.40 -16.01
C TYR A 75 -7.21 -26.43 -16.54
N ASP A 76 -6.78 -27.69 -16.63
CA ASP A 76 -7.60 -28.80 -17.12
C ASP A 76 -8.53 -29.31 -16.01
N THR A 77 -9.78 -28.88 -16.03
CA THR A 77 -10.79 -29.22 -15.02
C THR A 77 -11.18 -30.69 -15.02
N SER A 78 -10.83 -31.46 -16.06
CA SER A 78 -11.10 -32.90 -16.13
C SER A 78 -10.09 -33.73 -15.34
N LYS A 79 -8.90 -33.18 -15.08
CA LYS A 79 -7.84 -33.85 -14.32
C LYS A 79 -7.95 -33.50 -12.85
N SER A 80 -8.17 -34.52 -12.01
CA SER A 80 -8.10 -34.39 -10.56
C SER A 80 -6.64 -34.45 -10.08
N GLN A 81 -5.82 -33.49 -10.52
CA GLN A 81 -4.42 -33.38 -10.10
C GLN A 81 -4.30 -32.35 -8.97
N VAL A 82 -3.59 -32.73 -7.90
CA VAL A 82 -3.16 -31.80 -6.86
C VAL A 82 -1.99 -30.98 -7.40
N VAL A 83 -2.13 -29.67 -7.44
CA VAL A 83 -1.02 -28.76 -7.77
C VAL A 83 -0.20 -28.44 -6.53
N ASP A 84 1.06 -28.04 -6.71
CA ASP A 84 1.91 -27.66 -5.58
C ASP A 84 1.43 -26.35 -4.96
N LEU A 85 1.04 -25.38 -5.80
CA LEU A 85 0.58 -24.06 -5.37
C LEU A 85 -0.64 -23.58 -6.17
N ALA A 86 -1.72 -23.24 -5.46
CA ALA A 86 -2.82 -22.44 -5.99
C ALA A 86 -2.68 -20.98 -5.54
N ILE A 87 -2.68 -20.05 -6.49
CA ILE A 87 -2.57 -18.61 -6.25
C ILE A 87 -3.91 -17.97 -6.57
N VAL A 88 -4.46 -17.24 -5.61
CA VAL A 88 -5.74 -16.54 -5.76
C VAL A 88 -5.48 -15.04 -5.94
N GLY A 89 -5.55 -14.58 -7.19
CA GLY A 89 -5.29 -13.19 -7.59
C GLY A 89 -4.09 -13.04 -8.52
N GLY A 90 -4.32 -12.50 -9.72
CA GLY A 90 -3.35 -12.23 -10.77
C GLY A 90 -2.79 -10.80 -10.72
N GLY A 91 -2.64 -10.24 -9.51
CA GLY A 91 -1.96 -8.98 -9.25
C GLY A 91 -0.42 -9.12 -9.31
N PRO A 92 0.33 -8.03 -9.11
CA PRO A 92 1.80 -8.07 -9.09
C PRO A 92 2.34 -9.09 -8.07
N ALA A 93 1.71 -9.17 -6.90
CA ALA A 93 2.10 -10.08 -5.83
C ALA A 93 1.97 -11.56 -6.23
N GLY A 94 0.81 -11.94 -6.76
CA GLY A 94 0.52 -13.32 -7.16
C GLY A 94 1.38 -13.76 -8.33
N LEU A 95 1.53 -12.91 -9.37
CA LEU A 95 2.37 -13.25 -10.52
C LEU A 95 3.86 -13.34 -10.17
N ALA A 96 4.35 -12.49 -9.26
CA ALA A 96 5.75 -12.56 -8.83
C ALA A 96 6.07 -13.88 -8.11
N VAL A 97 5.19 -14.35 -7.22
CA VAL A 97 5.36 -15.66 -6.57
C VAL A 97 5.16 -16.80 -7.57
N ALA A 98 4.16 -16.70 -8.45
CA ALA A 98 3.89 -17.71 -9.48
C ALA A 98 5.13 -17.97 -10.34
N GLN A 99 5.78 -16.90 -10.81
CA GLN A 99 6.97 -16.97 -11.64
C GLN A 99 8.08 -17.75 -10.93
N GLN A 100 8.42 -17.39 -9.70
CA GLN A 100 9.57 -17.98 -9.02
C GLN A 100 9.32 -19.40 -8.51
N VAL A 101 8.10 -19.71 -8.08
CA VAL A 101 7.74 -21.08 -7.68
C VAL A 101 7.72 -22.01 -8.89
N SER A 102 7.16 -21.56 -10.02
CA SER A 102 7.14 -22.36 -11.26
C SER A 102 8.52 -22.50 -11.92
N GLU A 103 9.41 -21.51 -11.76
CA GLU A 103 10.81 -21.59 -12.22
C GLU A 103 11.59 -22.71 -11.51
N ALA A 104 11.22 -23.03 -10.26
CA ALA A 104 11.76 -24.17 -9.53
C ALA A 104 11.14 -25.52 -9.94
N GLY A 105 10.28 -25.55 -10.97
CA GLY A 105 9.66 -26.77 -11.51
C GLY A 105 8.40 -27.23 -10.77
N LEU A 106 7.90 -26.46 -9.80
CA LEU A 106 6.66 -26.78 -9.10
C LEU A 106 5.42 -26.41 -9.93
N SER A 107 4.37 -27.22 -9.80
CA SER A 107 3.10 -27.01 -10.50
C SER A 107 2.28 -25.89 -9.86
N VAL A 108 1.98 -24.85 -10.63
CA VAL A 108 1.24 -23.67 -10.15
C VAL A 108 -0.05 -23.48 -10.93
N CYS A 109 -1.14 -23.24 -10.22
CA CYS A 109 -2.40 -22.75 -10.79
C CYS A 109 -2.69 -21.32 -10.31
N SER A 110 -2.80 -20.38 -11.26
CA SER A 110 -3.18 -18.98 -11.00
C SER A 110 -4.65 -18.76 -11.30
N ILE A 111 -5.41 -18.35 -10.29
CA ILE A 111 -6.86 -18.17 -10.34
C ILE A 111 -7.16 -16.67 -10.24
N ASP A 112 -7.71 -16.11 -11.31
CA ASP A 112 -8.07 -14.70 -11.40
C ASP A 112 -9.27 -14.55 -12.35
N PRO A 113 -10.28 -13.72 -12.05
CA PRO A 113 -11.44 -13.56 -12.93
C PRO A 113 -11.14 -12.86 -14.26
N SER A 114 -9.99 -12.20 -14.40
CA SER A 114 -9.59 -11.43 -15.58
C SER A 114 -8.05 -11.39 -15.70
N PRO A 115 -7.38 -12.54 -15.89
CA PRO A 115 -5.92 -12.64 -15.80
C PRO A 115 -5.21 -11.83 -16.89
N LYS A 116 -5.88 -11.53 -18.02
CA LYS A 116 -5.34 -10.72 -19.12
C LYS A 116 -5.56 -9.21 -18.95
N LEU A 117 -6.47 -8.78 -18.07
CA LEU A 117 -6.83 -7.37 -17.90
C LEU A 117 -5.66 -6.60 -17.29
N ILE A 118 -5.22 -5.51 -17.92
CA ILE A 118 -4.14 -4.67 -17.36
C ILE A 118 -4.57 -4.11 -16.00
N TRP A 119 -3.65 -4.07 -15.04
CA TRP A 119 -3.96 -3.59 -13.70
C TRP A 119 -4.35 -2.10 -13.74
N PRO A 120 -5.45 -1.69 -13.10
CA PRO A 120 -6.01 -0.34 -13.26
C PRO A 120 -5.26 0.76 -12.49
N ASN A 121 -4.51 0.43 -11.45
CA ASN A 121 -3.87 1.43 -10.58
C ASN A 121 -2.53 1.89 -11.17
N ASN A 122 -2.25 3.19 -11.15
CA ASN A 122 -0.91 3.72 -11.38
C ASN A 122 0.00 3.36 -10.20
N TYR A 123 1.27 3.07 -10.51
CA TYR A 123 2.27 2.80 -9.49
C TYR A 123 3.45 3.76 -9.67
N GLY A 124 3.70 4.55 -8.65
CA GLY A 124 4.94 5.29 -8.49
C GLY A 124 5.91 4.51 -7.61
N VAL A 125 7.19 4.53 -7.96
CA VAL A 125 8.27 3.82 -7.25
C VAL A 125 9.54 4.64 -7.26
N TRP A 126 10.40 4.42 -6.26
CA TRP A 126 11.76 4.96 -6.32
C TRP A 126 12.60 4.11 -7.26
N VAL A 127 13.36 4.75 -8.15
CA VAL A 127 14.09 4.03 -9.22
C VAL A 127 15.07 3.00 -8.64
N ASP A 128 15.74 3.33 -7.53
CA ASP A 128 16.68 2.42 -6.86
C ASP A 128 16.03 1.13 -6.33
N GLU A 129 14.72 1.15 -6.02
CA GLU A 129 14.00 -0.06 -5.62
C GLU A 129 13.79 -1.02 -6.80
N PHE A 130 13.49 -0.47 -7.98
CA PHE A 130 13.28 -1.26 -9.20
C PHE A 130 14.59 -1.70 -9.84
N GLU A 131 15.64 -0.90 -9.71
CA GLU A 131 17.02 -1.28 -10.07
C GLU A 131 17.47 -2.51 -9.28
N ALA A 132 17.28 -2.50 -7.96
CA ALA A 132 17.64 -3.64 -7.10
C ALA A 132 16.88 -4.94 -7.43
N MET A 133 15.78 -4.85 -8.19
CA MET A 133 14.96 -5.99 -8.61
C MET A 133 15.08 -6.33 -10.10
N ASP A 134 15.97 -5.65 -10.85
CA ASP A 134 16.11 -5.81 -12.31
C ASP A 134 14.79 -5.54 -13.08
N LEU A 135 14.11 -4.45 -12.69
CA LEU A 135 12.82 -4.02 -13.23
C LEU A 135 12.85 -2.62 -13.83
N LEU A 136 14.03 -2.04 -14.11
CA LEU A 136 14.14 -0.72 -14.74
C LEU A 136 13.46 -0.65 -16.12
N ASP A 137 13.49 -1.76 -16.87
CA ASP A 137 12.78 -1.92 -18.14
C ASP A 137 11.25 -1.87 -18.01
N CYS A 138 10.72 -1.95 -16.78
CA CYS A 138 9.30 -1.85 -16.48
C CYS A 138 8.88 -0.44 -16.04
N LEU A 139 9.73 0.58 -16.19
CA LEU A 139 9.39 1.98 -15.98
C LEU A 139 9.12 2.66 -17.34
N ASP A 140 8.04 3.43 -17.47
CA ASP A 140 7.75 4.17 -18.72
C ASP A 140 8.20 5.64 -18.68
N THR A 141 8.32 6.22 -17.50
CA THR A 141 8.85 7.57 -17.31
C THR A 141 9.59 7.63 -15.98
N THR A 142 10.73 8.28 -16.00
CA THR A 142 11.57 8.53 -14.83
C THR A 142 11.88 10.01 -14.73
N TRP A 143 11.85 10.53 -13.51
CA TRP A 143 12.25 11.90 -13.17
C TRP A 143 13.56 11.85 -12.39
N SER A 144 14.44 12.82 -12.62
CA SER A 144 15.76 12.90 -11.97
C SER A 144 15.66 13.05 -10.45
N GLY A 145 14.52 13.56 -9.97
CA GLY A 145 14.19 13.69 -8.57
C GLY A 145 12.74 14.06 -8.35
N ALA A 146 12.46 14.43 -7.11
CA ALA A 146 11.14 14.77 -6.63
C ALA A 146 11.13 16.13 -5.93
N VAL A 147 9.98 16.80 -5.90
CA VAL A 147 9.80 18.09 -5.24
C VAL A 147 8.70 17.99 -4.19
N VAL A 148 8.92 18.62 -3.04
CA VAL A 148 7.89 18.78 -2.01
C VAL A 148 7.64 20.27 -1.78
N TYR A 149 6.40 20.71 -1.96
CA TYR A 149 5.94 22.03 -1.52
C TYR A 149 5.32 21.87 -0.14
N VAL A 150 6.06 22.25 0.90
CA VAL A 150 5.60 22.22 2.28
C VAL A 150 4.54 23.30 2.48
N ASP A 151 4.82 24.50 1.99
CA ASP A 151 3.87 25.60 1.93
C ASP A 151 4.23 26.54 0.77
N GLU A 152 3.71 27.76 0.84
CA GLU A 152 3.89 28.80 -0.18
C GLU A 152 5.32 29.34 -0.27
N GLY A 153 6.09 29.29 0.83
CA GLY A 153 7.46 29.77 0.93
C GLY A 153 8.51 28.67 1.00
N VAL A 154 8.12 27.44 1.36
CA VAL A 154 9.05 26.34 1.59
C VAL A 154 8.88 25.24 0.53
N LYS A 155 9.92 25.09 -0.29
CA LYS A 155 10.09 24.03 -1.29
C LYS A 155 11.32 23.20 -0.96
N LYS A 156 11.20 21.87 -0.99
CA LYS A 156 12.30 20.90 -0.85
C LYS A 156 12.54 20.21 -2.20
N ASP A 157 13.81 20.08 -2.60
CA ASP A 157 14.23 19.27 -3.75
C ASP A 157 14.84 17.97 -3.24
N LEU A 158 14.25 16.85 -3.65
CA LEU A 158 14.66 15.50 -3.28
C LEU A 158 15.48 14.93 -4.44
N SER A 159 16.79 14.80 -4.25
CA SER A 159 17.73 14.22 -5.21
C SER A 159 17.67 12.68 -5.24
N ARG A 160 16.46 12.11 -5.25
CA ARG A 160 16.21 10.67 -5.39
C ARG A 160 15.33 10.43 -6.61
N PRO A 161 15.83 9.77 -7.66
CA PRO A 161 15.05 9.54 -8.87
C PRO A 161 13.78 8.75 -8.60
N TYR A 162 12.72 9.13 -9.32
CA TYR A 162 11.39 8.55 -9.18
C TYR A 162 10.89 8.03 -10.52
N GLY A 163 10.12 6.95 -10.54
CA GLY A 163 9.62 6.33 -11.76
C GLY A 163 8.15 5.99 -11.68
N ARG A 164 7.48 6.05 -12.83
CA ARG A 164 6.16 5.44 -13.02
C ARG A 164 6.32 4.07 -13.66
N VAL A 165 5.64 3.09 -13.08
CA VAL A 165 5.65 1.71 -13.58
C VAL A 165 4.79 1.60 -14.84
N ASN A 166 5.38 1.06 -15.90
CA ASN A 166 4.67 0.59 -17.06
C ASN A 166 3.92 -0.72 -16.72
N ARG A 167 2.65 -0.58 -16.33
CA ARG A 167 1.80 -1.69 -15.87
C ARG A 167 1.64 -2.78 -16.93
N LYS A 168 1.54 -2.37 -18.21
CA LYS A 168 1.45 -3.29 -19.34
C LYS A 168 2.73 -4.10 -19.49
N GLN A 169 3.89 -3.44 -19.49
CA GLN A 169 5.19 -4.09 -19.60
C GLN A 169 5.46 -5.02 -18.42
N LEU A 170 5.26 -4.55 -17.18
CA LEU A 170 5.47 -5.34 -15.97
C LEU A 170 4.60 -6.59 -15.98
N LYS A 171 3.31 -6.45 -16.28
CA LYS A 171 2.38 -7.57 -16.34
C LYS A 171 2.74 -8.53 -17.48
N SER A 172 3.05 -8.04 -18.68
CA SER A 172 3.48 -8.87 -19.81
C SER A 172 4.74 -9.66 -19.48
N LYS A 173 5.76 -9.03 -18.89
CA LYS A 173 7.02 -9.67 -18.49
C LYS A 173 6.76 -10.82 -17.50
N MET A 174 5.97 -10.57 -16.46
CA MET A 174 5.63 -11.59 -15.45
C MET A 174 4.77 -12.71 -16.03
N LEU A 175 3.75 -12.36 -16.84
CA LEU A 175 2.82 -13.32 -17.41
C LEU A 175 3.52 -14.23 -18.43
N GLN A 176 4.38 -13.68 -19.29
CA GLN A 176 5.17 -14.46 -20.24
C GLN A 176 6.06 -15.48 -19.53
N LYS A 177 6.76 -15.07 -18.45
CA LYS A 177 7.56 -16.01 -17.66
C LYS A 177 6.71 -17.11 -17.02
N CYS A 178 5.54 -16.77 -16.47
CA CYS A 178 4.61 -17.77 -15.93
C CYS A 178 4.17 -18.78 -17.01
N ILE A 179 3.84 -18.32 -18.21
CA ILE A 179 3.46 -19.18 -19.34
C ILE A 179 4.62 -20.11 -19.72
N THR A 180 5.83 -19.56 -19.87
CA THR A 180 7.04 -20.33 -20.19
C THR A 180 7.36 -21.40 -19.14
N ASN A 181 7.15 -21.09 -17.86
CA ASN A 181 7.35 -22.03 -16.76
C ASN A 181 6.20 -23.04 -16.58
N GLY A 182 5.17 -22.99 -17.43
CA GLY A 182 4.07 -23.96 -17.44
C GLY A 182 2.93 -23.71 -16.44
N VAL A 183 2.85 -22.50 -15.87
CA VAL A 183 1.74 -22.09 -14.99
C VAL A 183 0.40 -22.27 -15.71
N LYS A 184 -0.58 -22.86 -15.02
CA LYS A 184 -1.95 -23.00 -15.52
C LYS A 184 -2.83 -21.88 -14.99
N PHE A 185 -3.73 -21.38 -15.81
CA PHE A 185 -4.63 -20.28 -15.46
C PHE A 185 -6.07 -20.76 -15.39
N HIS A 186 -6.81 -20.25 -14.42
CA HIS A 186 -8.23 -20.51 -14.29
C HIS A 186 -8.99 -19.18 -14.11
N GLN A 187 -9.90 -18.90 -15.05
CA GLN A 187 -10.63 -17.64 -15.13
C GLN A 187 -11.89 -17.66 -14.28
N SER A 188 -11.73 -17.56 -12.96
CA SER A 188 -12.85 -17.62 -12.02
C SER A 188 -12.58 -16.82 -10.77
N LYS A 189 -13.63 -16.59 -9.97
CA LYS A 189 -13.50 -16.06 -8.61
C LYS A 189 -13.43 -17.21 -7.63
N VAL A 190 -12.49 -17.17 -6.70
CA VAL A 190 -12.50 -18.09 -5.56
C VAL A 190 -13.52 -17.62 -4.54
N THR A 191 -14.32 -18.55 -4.05
CA THR A 191 -15.39 -18.30 -3.06
C THR A 191 -15.05 -18.86 -1.69
N ASN A 192 -14.30 -19.97 -1.64
CA ASN A 192 -13.93 -20.62 -0.40
C ASN A 192 -12.67 -21.48 -0.56
N VAL A 193 -12.08 -21.87 0.56
CA VAL A 193 -11.04 -22.90 0.65
C VAL A 193 -11.43 -23.88 1.76
N VAL A 194 -11.31 -25.18 1.46
CA VAL A 194 -11.54 -26.25 2.43
C VAL A 194 -10.21 -26.93 2.70
N HIS A 195 -9.82 -27.01 3.97
CA HIS A 195 -8.54 -27.60 4.37
C HIS A 195 -8.72 -29.07 4.76
N GLU A 196 -7.82 -29.90 4.24
CA GLU A 196 -7.59 -31.27 4.66
C GLU A 196 -6.24 -31.33 5.39
N GLU A 197 -5.83 -32.50 5.85
CA GLU A 197 -4.57 -32.67 6.61
C GLU A 197 -3.37 -32.15 5.81
N ALA A 198 -3.13 -32.71 4.63
CA ALA A 198 -1.98 -32.36 3.79
C ALA A 198 -2.26 -31.25 2.77
N ASN A 199 -3.46 -31.21 2.19
CA ASN A 199 -3.79 -30.37 1.04
C ASN A 199 -4.97 -29.43 1.35
N SER A 200 -5.31 -28.56 0.41
CA SER A 200 -6.49 -27.71 0.47
C SER A 200 -7.22 -27.72 -0.87
N THR A 201 -8.55 -27.68 -0.82
CA THR A 201 -9.40 -27.56 -2.00
C THR A 201 -9.90 -26.14 -2.12
N VAL A 202 -9.47 -25.45 -3.17
CA VAL A 202 -9.97 -24.12 -3.56
C VAL A 202 -11.26 -24.29 -4.36
N VAL A 203 -12.32 -23.59 -3.95
CA VAL A 203 -13.65 -23.66 -4.57
C VAL A 203 -13.93 -22.38 -5.35
N CYS A 204 -14.10 -22.53 -6.65
CA CYS A 204 -14.34 -21.44 -7.59
C CYS A 204 -15.85 -21.20 -7.81
N SER A 205 -16.21 -19.98 -8.23
CA SER A 205 -17.60 -19.54 -8.42
C SER A 205 -18.34 -20.25 -9.55
N ASP A 206 -17.61 -20.83 -10.49
CA ASP A 206 -18.09 -21.66 -11.59
C ASP A 206 -18.22 -23.15 -11.22
N GLY A 207 -18.00 -23.50 -9.94
CA GLY A 207 -18.14 -24.86 -9.42
C GLY A 207 -16.88 -25.73 -9.54
N VAL A 208 -15.84 -25.25 -10.22
CA VAL A 208 -14.55 -25.94 -10.31
C VAL A 208 -13.88 -26.00 -8.94
N LYS A 209 -13.28 -27.15 -8.64
CA LYS A 209 -12.49 -27.39 -7.42
C LYS A 209 -11.05 -27.68 -7.80
N ILE A 210 -10.12 -26.95 -7.20
CA ILE A 210 -8.68 -27.08 -7.47
C ILE A 210 -8.01 -27.52 -6.16
N GLN A 211 -7.39 -28.69 -6.17
CA GLN A 211 -6.63 -29.16 -5.01
C GLN A 211 -5.20 -28.65 -5.08
N ALA A 212 -4.68 -28.16 -3.96
CA ALA A 212 -3.31 -27.68 -3.87
C ALA A 212 -2.65 -28.05 -2.53
N SER A 213 -1.34 -28.28 -2.54
CA SER A 213 -0.55 -28.45 -1.31
C SER A 213 -0.49 -27.14 -0.52
N VAL A 214 -0.35 -26.02 -1.23
CA VAL A 214 -0.31 -24.66 -0.66
C VAL A 214 -1.32 -23.75 -1.37
N VAL A 215 -2.02 -22.92 -0.60
CA VAL A 215 -2.90 -21.88 -1.13
C VAL A 215 -2.34 -20.52 -0.74
N LEU A 216 -2.09 -19.68 -1.74
CA LEU A 216 -1.63 -18.31 -1.58
C LEU A 216 -2.76 -17.34 -1.91
N ASP A 217 -3.20 -16.58 -0.91
CA ASP A 217 -4.06 -15.42 -1.10
C ASP A 217 -3.20 -14.23 -1.57
N ALA A 218 -3.45 -13.78 -2.79
CA ALA A 218 -2.88 -12.58 -3.39
C ALA A 218 -3.99 -11.60 -3.82
N THR A 219 -5.15 -11.63 -3.14
CA THR A 219 -6.37 -10.87 -3.50
C THR A 219 -6.34 -9.38 -3.12
N GLY A 220 -5.20 -8.88 -2.67
CA GLY A 220 -5.02 -7.49 -2.27
C GLY A 220 -5.91 -7.12 -1.07
N PHE A 221 -6.62 -6.00 -1.15
CA PHE A 221 -7.43 -5.50 -0.02
C PHE A 221 -8.76 -6.24 0.19
N SER A 222 -9.12 -7.12 -0.75
CA SER A 222 -10.34 -7.95 -0.65
C SER A 222 -10.25 -8.92 0.53
N ARG A 223 -9.04 -9.37 0.89
CA ARG A 223 -8.78 -10.30 2.01
C ARG A 223 -9.71 -11.51 1.96
N CYS A 224 -9.77 -12.15 0.79
CA CYS A 224 -10.80 -13.15 0.52
C CYS A 224 -10.65 -14.42 1.36
N LEU A 225 -9.40 -14.82 1.68
CA LEU A 225 -9.13 -16.11 2.32
C LEU A 225 -8.33 -15.98 3.62
N VAL A 226 -7.40 -15.02 3.69
CA VAL A 226 -6.60 -14.77 4.89
C VAL A 226 -7.47 -14.23 6.03
N GLN A 227 -7.34 -14.86 7.20
CA GLN A 227 -8.12 -14.57 8.39
C GLN A 227 -7.45 -13.54 9.28
N TYR A 228 -8.29 -12.77 9.97
CA TYR A 228 -7.94 -11.74 10.95
C TYR A 228 -8.76 -11.98 12.22
N ASP A 229 -8.12 -11.96 13.38
CA ASP A 229 -8.73 -12.14 14.71
C ASP A 229 -9.06 -10.82 15.42
N LYS A 230 -8.47 -9.72 14.95
CA LYS A 230 -8.66 -8.37 15.50
C LYS A 230 -9.61 -7.55 14.62
N PRO A 231 -10.40 -6.62 15.22
CA PRO A 231 -11.23 -5.69 14.46
C PRO A 231 -10.43 -4.95 13.39
N TYR A 232 -10.88 -5.06 12.14
CA TYR A 232 -10.21 -4.42 11.02
C TYR A 232 -10.56 -2.93 10.97
N ASN A 233 -9.71 -2.12 11.62
CA ASN A 233 -9.88 -0.67 11.72
C ASN A 233 -8.61 0.08 11.26
N PRO A 234 -8.25 0.00 9.97
CA PRO A 234 -7.06 0.67 9.44
C PRO A 234 -7.25 2.20 9.38
N GLY A 235 -6.18 2.94 9.10
CA GLY A 235 -6.34 4.25 8.46
C GLY A 235 -6.69 4.07 6.99
N TYR A 236 -7.09 5.14 6.31
CA TYR A 236 -7.34 5.13 4.87
C TYR A 236 -6.64 6.30 4.20
N GLN A 237 -5.87 5.99 3.18
CA GLN A 237 -5.38 6.96 2.20
C GLN A 237 -6.37 6.95 1.03
N VAL A 238 -7.00 8.09 0.77
CA VAL A 238 -7.99 8.24 -0.30
C VAL A 238 -7.47 9.25 -1.31
N ALA A 239 -7.51 8.87 -2.59
CA ALA A 239 -6.98 9.68 -3.68
C ALA A 239 -7.87 9.63 -4.92
N TYR A 240 -7.89 10.73 -5.66
CA TYR A 240 -8.45 10.82 -7.00
C TYR A 240 -7.37 11.28 -7.96
N GLY A 241 -7.06 10.43 -8.94
CA GLY A 241 -6.02 10.65 -9.93
C GLY A 241 -6.57 10.71 -11.35
N ILE A 242 -5.90 11.48 -12.21
CA ILE A 242 -6.17 11.50 -13.66
C ILE A 242 -4.87 11.52 -14.44
N VAL A 243 -4.84 10.82 -15.58
CA VAL A 243 -3.90 11.06 -16.67
C VAL A 243 -4.62 11.94 -17.68
N ALA A 244 -4.09 13.12 -17.95
CA ALA A 244 -4.78 14.13 -18.74
C ALA A 244 -3.89 14.78 -19.81
N GLU A 245 -4.51 15.10 -20.94
CA GLU A 245 -4.01 16.13 -21.83
C GLU A 245 -4.52 17.49 -21.35
N VAL A 246 -3.61 18.45 -21.23
CA VAL A 246 -3.87 19.79 -20.71
C VAL A 246 -3.37 20.85 -21.69
N ASP A 247 -3.85 22.08 -21.60
CA ASP A 247 -3.27 23.21 -22.35
C ASP A 247 -1.80 23.45 -21.97
N GLY A 248 -1.52 23.31 -20.68
CA GLY A 248 -0.21 23.47 -20.07
C GLY A 248 -0.28 23.24 -18.56
N HIS A 249 0.87 23.11 -17.93
CA HIS A 249 0.97 23.06 -16.46
C HIS A 249 2.24 23.78 -15.96
N PRO A 250 2.29 24.21 -14.70
CA PRO A 250 3.42 24.98 -14.15
C PRO A 250 4.59 24.11 -13.66
N PHE A 251 4.47 22.79 -13.68
CA PHE A 251 5.49 21.88 -13.15
C PHE A 251 6.64 21.63 -14.13
N ASP A 252 7.84 21.46 -13.58
CA ASP A 252 9.04 21.06 -14.31
C ASP A 252 8.90 19.61 -14.81
N VAL A 253 9.17 19.35 -16.09
CA VAL A 253 9.06 18.02 -16.70
C VAL A 253 10.18 17.07 -16.28
N ASP A 254 11.32 17.57 -15.76
CA ASP A 254 12.42 16.72 -15.27
C ASP A 254 12.23 16.25 -13.81
N LYS A 255 11.23 16.82 -13.11
CA LYS A 255 10.93 16.53 -11.70
C LYS A 255 9.49 16.09 -11.54
N MET A 256 9.25 15.15 -10.63
CA MET A 256 7.89 14.89 -10.17
C MET A 256 7.57 15.71 -8.92
N VAL A 257 6.30 16.07 -8.72
CA VAL A 257 5.82 16.66 -7.47
C VAL A 257 5.36 15.54 -6.57
N PHE A 258 6.10 15.31 -5.48
CA PHE A 258 5.84 14.22 -4.56
C PHE A 258 4.74 14.57 -3.57
N MET A 259 4.80 15.77 -3.00
CA MET A 259 3.74 16.29 -2.14
C MET A 259 3.65 17.81 -2.28
N ASP A 260 2.47 18.32 -2.65
CA ASP A 260 2.17 19.75 -2.62
C ASP A 260 1.04 20.05 -1.62
N TRP A 261 1.46 20.56 -0.46
CA TRP A 261 0.61 20.88 0.69
C TRP A 261 0.08 22.31 0.66
N ARG A 262 0.34 23.10 -0.38
CA ARG A 262 -0.20 24.46 -0.50
C ARG A 262 -1.71 24.44 -0.62
N ASP A 263 -2.38 25.40 0.03
CA ASP A 263 -3.85 25.46 0.14
C ASP A 263 -4.46 26.80 -0.30
N LYS A 264 -3.68 27.75 -0.84
CA LYS A 264 -4.22 29.04 -1.34
C LYS A 264 -5.28 28.89 -2.42
N HIS A 265 -5.26 27.79 -3.16
CA HIS A 265 -6.31 27.45 -4.13
C HIS A 265 -7.72 27.33 -3.50
N LEU A 266 -7.80 27.22 -2.16
CA LEU A 266 -9.05 27.14 -1.39
C LEU A 266 -9.51 28.50 -0.82
N ASP A 267 -8.78 29.60 -1.02
CA ASP A 267 -9.14 30.92 -0.48
C ASP A 267 -10.53 31.41 -0.94
N SER A 268 -10.92 31.05 -2.15
CA SER A 268 -12.25 31.34 -2.72
C SER A 268 -13.34 30.34 -2.29
N TYR A 269 -13.01 29.35 -1.47
CA TYR A 269 -13.91 28.27 -1.05
C TYR A 269 -13.80 28.03 0.48
N PRO A 270 -14.35 28.93 1.32
CA PRO A 270 -14.14 28.89 2.77
C PRO A 270 -14.49 27.55 3.43
N GLU A 271 -15.57 26.89 3.00
CA GLU A 271 -15.97 25.58 3.53
C GLU A 271 -15.00 24.45 3.17
N LEU A 272 -14.43 24.46 1.95
CA LEU A 272 -13.39 23.52 1.54
C LEU A 272 -12.11 23.79 2.32
N LYS A 273 -11.74 25.05 2.51
CA LYS A 273 -10.56 25.46 3.28
C LYS A 273 -10.64 25.03 4.74
N GLU A 274 -11.78 25.25 5.39
CA GLU A 274 -12.07 24.79 6.74
C GLU A 274 -11.91 23.27 6.87
N ARG A 275 -12.49 22.49 5.94
CA ARG A 275 -12.33 21.01 5.91
C ARG A 275 -10.88 20.59 5.70
N ASN A 276 -10.18 21.23 4.76
CA ASN A 276 -8.78 20.94 4.45
C ASN A 276 -7.84 21.27 5.59
N SER A 277 -8.10 22.34 6.36
CA SER A 277 -7.28 22.67 7.52
C SER A 277 -7.28 21.54 8.57
N LYS A 278 -8.40 20.83 8.73
CA LYS A 278 -8.57 19.75 9.73
C LYS A 278 -8.02 18.42 9.25
N ILE A 279 -8.31 18.04 7.99
CA ILE A 279 -7.79 16.82 7.37
C ILE A 279 -7.28 17.20 5.97
N PRO A 280 -5.98 17.47 5.83
CA PRO A 280 -5.42 18.04 4.60
C PRO A 280 -5.30 17.01 3.49
N THR A 281 -5.32 17.52 2.25
CA THR A 281 -4.88 16.79 1.07
C THR A 281 -3.64 17.43 0.47
N PHE A 282 -2.88 16.66 -0.28
CA PHE A 282 -1.75 17.13 -1.07
C PHE A 282 -1.93 16.72 -2.53
N LEU A 283 -1.34 17.50 -3.43
CA LEU A 283 -1.23 17.11 -4.84
C LEU A 283 0.06 16.31 -5.07
N TYR A 284 -0.10 15.22 -5.78
CA TYR A 284 0.96 14.45 -6.40
C TYR A 284 0.90 14.68 -7.92
N ALA A 285 2.03 14.97 -8.57
CA ALA A 285 2.05 15.26 -10.00
C ALA A 285 3.25 14.63 -10.73
N MET A 286 2.98 14.02 -11.87
CA MET A 286 3.93 13.36 -12.75
C MET A 286 3.83 13.98 -14.16
N PRO A 287 4.57 15.06 -14.45
CA PRO A 287 4.58 15.69 -15.76
C PRO A 287 5.34 14.82 -16.77
N PHE A 288 4.66 14.37 -17.84
CA PHE A 288 5.27 13.57 -18.91
C PHE A 288 5.78 14.45 -20.07
N SER A 289 5.09 15.57 -20.30
CA SER A 289 5.45 16.62 -21.25
C SER A 289 4.75 17.91 -20.81
N SER A 290 5.01 19.03 -21.48
CA SER A 290 4.36 20.32 -21.18
C SER A 290 2.83 20.30 -21.22
N ASN A 291 2.23 19.34 -21.92
CA ASN A 291 0.79 19.22 -22.14
C ASN A 291 0.19 17.87 -21.74
N ARG A 292 0.96 16.97 -21.13
CA ARG A 292 0.49 15.66 -20.69
C ARG A 292 1.02 15.34 -19.31
N ILE A 293 0.12 15.09 -18.38
CA ILE A 293 0.46 14.99 -16.96
C ILE A 293 -0.46 14.02 -16.23
N PHE A 294 0.08 13.33 -15.23
CA PHE A 294 -0.71 12.67 -14.21
C PHE A 294 -0.80 13.55 -12.97
N LEU A 295 -2.02 13.73 -12.45
CA LEU A 295 -2.33 14.59 -11.30
C LEU A 295 -3.19 13.78 -10.34
N GLU A 296 -2.84 13.78 -9.05
CA GLU A 296 -3.60 13.06 -8.03
C GLU A 296 -3.73 13.91 -6.76
N GLU A 297 -4.96 14.20 -6.36
CA GLU A 297 -5.23 14.82 -5.06
C GLU A 297 -5.43 13.71 -4.02
N THR A 298 -4.65 13.76 -2.95
CA THR A 298 -4.51 12.64 -2.01
C THR A 298 -4.62 13.09 -0.57
N SER A 299 -5.46 12.40 0.20
CA SER A 299 -5.44 12.48 1.67
C SER A 299 -4.43 11.48 2.20
N LEU A 300 -3.46 11.94 2.99
CA LEU A 300 -2.35 11.09 3.46
C LEU A 300 -2.85 9.92 4.31
N VAL A 301 -3.61 10.20 5.36
CA VAL A 301 -4.28 9.18 6.15
C VAL A 301 -5.42 9.79 6.96
N ALA A 302 -6.57 9.13 6.97
CA ALA A 302 -7.70 9.50 7.80
C ALA A 302 -8.44 8.26 8.33
N ARG A 303 -9.17 8.41 9.43
CA ARG A 303 -10.01 7.34 10.00
C ARG A 303 -11.35 7.92 10.49
N PRO A 304 -12.48 7.69 9.78
CA PRO A 304 -12.58 7.04 8.46
C PRO A 304 -11.90 7.87 7.35
N GLY A 305 -11.70 7.25 6.18
CA GLY A 305 -11.18 7.95 4.99
C GLY A 305 -12.08 9.11 4.54
N LEU A 306 -11.50 10.09 3.82
CA LEU A 306 -12.26 11.17 3.22
C LEU A 306 -13.21 10.62 2.16
N ARG A 307 -14.29 11.37 1.91
CA ARG A 307 -15.20 11.08 0.81
C ARG A 307 -14.54 11.42 -0.53
N MET A 308 -14.77 10.60 -1.54
CA MET A 308 -14.22 10.82 -2.88
C MET A 308 -14.63 12.18 -3.45
N GLU A 309 -15.87 12.62 -3.21
CA GLU A 309 -16.36 13.90 -3.72
C GLU A 309 -15.62 15.10 -3.10
N ASP A 310 -15.22 15.01 -1.82
CA ASP A 310 -14.42 16.05 -1.15
C ASP A 310 -13.04 16.17 -1.81
N ILE A 311 -12.40 15.04 -2.13
CA ILE A 311 -11.12 15.02 -2.84
C ILE A 311 -11.24 15.64 -4.24
N GLN A 312 -12.29 15.28 -4.98
CA GLN A 312 -12.56 15.79 -6.32
C GLN A 312 -12.83 17.30 -6.33
N GLU A 313 -13.59 17.82 -5.36
CA GLU A 313 -13.82 19.26 -5.18
C GLU A 313 -12.52 20.03 -4.94
N ARG A 314 -11.64 19.51 -4.07
CA ARG A 314 -10.32 20.11 -3.79
C ARG A 314 -9.42 20.10 -5.01
N MET A 315 -9.37 18.98 -5.73
CA MET A 315 -8.61 18.87 -6.97
C MET A 315 -9.09 19.90 -8.01
N ALA A 316 -10.40 20.02 -8.23
CA ALA A 316 -10.96 20.99 -9.18
C ALA A 316 -10.60 22.44 -8.81
N ALA A 317 -10.68 22.80 -7.52
CA ALA A 317 -10.24 24.11 -7.04
C ALA A 317 -8.74 24.34 -7.28
N ARG A 318 -7.90 23.32 -7.04
CA ARG A 318 -6.46 23.37 -7.27
C ARG A 318 -6.11 23.56 -8.74
N LEU A 319 -6.67 22.75 -9.65
CA LEU A 319 -6.37 22.85 -11.08
C LEU A 319 -6.75 24.22 -11.64
N LYS A 320 -7.92 24.74 -11.24
CA LYS A 320 -8.36 26.10 -11.60
C LYS A 320 -7.36 27.16 -11.12
N HIS A 321 -6.90 27.06 -9.88
CA HIS A 321 -5.94 28.00 -9.31
C HIS A 321 -4.57 27.95 -10.02
N LEU A 322 -4.13 26.75 -10.41
CA LEU A 322 -2.88 26.56 -11.14
C LEU A 322 -2.97 26.89 -12.64
N GLY A 323 -4.15 27.27 -13.14
CA GLY A 323 -4.37 27.53 -14.56
C GLY A 323 -4.28 26.27 -15.45
N ILE A 324 -4.48 25.08 -14.88
CA ILE A 324 -4.44 23.81 -15.60
C ILE A 324 -5.84 23.55 -16.20
N ASN A 325 -5.98 23.81 -17.49
CA ASN A 325 -7.18 23.46 -18.25
C ASN A 325 -7.04 22.04 -18.81
N VAL A 326 -7.92 21.14 -18.39
CA VAL A 326 -7.96 19.76 -18.88
C VAL A 326 -8.74 19.70 -20.19
N LYS A 327 -8.08 19.25 -21.27
CA LYS A 327 -8.72 19.04 -22.58
C LYS A 327 -9.43 17.70 -22.64
N ARG A 328 -8.76 16.65 -22.17
CA ARG A 328 -9.28 15.28 -22.11
C ARG A 328 -8.66 14.51 -20.95
N ILE A 329 -9.44 13.59 -20.39
CA ILE A 329 -8.98 12.62 -19.39
C ILE A 329 -8.77 11.28 -20.10
N GLU A 330 -7.50 10.89 -20.23
CA GLU A 330 -7.11 9.61 -20.84
C GLU A 330 -7.50 8.45 -19.91
N GLU A 331 -7.22 8.63 -18.62
CA GLU A 331 -7.50 7.65 -17.56
C GLU A 331 -7.86 8.36 -16.25
N ASP A 332 -8.77 7.79 -15.46
CA ASP A 332 -8.99 8.19 -14.07
C ASP A 332 -8.73 7.03 -13.11
N GLU A 333 -8.40 7.36 -11.86
CA GLU A 333 -8.28 6.39 -10.79
C GLU A 333 -8.89 6.89 -9.49
N ARG A 334 -9.53 5.95 -8.78
CA ARG A 334 -10.18 6.17 -7.49
C ARG A 334 -9.59 5.19 -6.49
N CYS A 335 -8.73 5.71 -5.62
CA CYS A 335 -7.95 4.87 -4.72
C CYS A 335 -8.47 4.99 -3.29
N VAL A 336 -8.68 3.85 -2.64
CA VAL A 336 -8.98 3.74 -1.21
C VAL A 336 -8.06 2.66 -0.64
N ILE A 337 -6.91 3.11 -0.12
CA ILE A 337 -5.86 2.22 0.37
C ILE A 337 -6.01 2.07 1.89
N PRO A 338 -6.25 0.87 2.42
CA PRO A 338 -6.20 0.63 3.86
C PRO A 338 -4.75 0.67 4.35
N MET A 339 -4.50 1.58 5.29
CA MET A 339 -3.20 1.91 5.85
C MET A 339 -3.07 1.29 7.23
N GLY A 340 -2.05 0.45 7.44
CA GLY A 340 -1.85 -0.23 8.72
C GLY A 340 -2.93 -1.28 8.99
N GLY A 341 -3.62 -1.16 10.13
CA GLY A 341 -4.53 -2.19 10.64
C GLY A 341 -3.81 -3.37 11.31
N PRO A 342 -4.55 -4.36 11.82
CA PRO A 342 -3.95 -5.56 12.41
C PRO A 342 -3.17 -6.35 11.35
N LEU A 343 -2.19 -7.14 11.78
CA LEU A 343 -1.68 -8.24 10.97
C LEU A 343 -2.74 -9.35 10.87
N PRO A 344 -2.66 -10.21 9.84
CA PRO A 344 -3.45 -11.43 9.81
C PRO A 344 -3.11 -12.35 10.99
N VAL A 345 -3.92 -13.38 11.22
CA VAL A 345 -3.57 -14.44 12.18
C VAL A 345 -2.28 -15.13 11.73
N LEU A 346 -1.28 -15.21 12.62
CA LEU A 346 0.01 -15.81 12.34
C LEU A 346 0.30 -16.92 13.36
N PRO A 347 0.64 -18.16 12.92
CA PRO A 347 0.49 -18.68 11.56
C PRO A 347 -0.98 -19.02 11.24
N GLN A 348 -1.27 -19.25 9.96
CA GLN A 348 -2.55 -19.82 9.51
C GLN A 348 -2.35 -20.65 8.23
N ARG A 349 -3.32 -21.51 7.88
CA ARG A 349 -3.19 -22.46 6.77
C ARG A 349 -3.06 -21.78 5.40
N VAL A 350 -3.83 -20.73 5.13
CA VAL A 350 -3.68 -19.94 3.90
C VAL A 350 -2.50 -18.98 4.05
N VAL A 351 -1.54 -19.04 3.11
CA VAL A 351 -0.46 -18.06 3.04
C VAL A 351 -0.99 -16.79 2.38
N GLY A 352 -0.49 -15.61 2.76
CA GLY A 352 -0.86 -14.35 2.13
C GLY A 352 0.35 -13.61 1.55
N ILE A 353 0.13 -12.78 0.55
CA ILE A 353 1.12 -11.80 0.07
C ILE A 353 0.47 -10.47 -0.35
N GLY A 354 1.20 -9.36 -0.17
CA GLY A 354 0.74 -8.02 -0.52
C GLY A 354 -0.32 -7.49 0.44
N GLY A 355 -1.36 -6.85 -0.09
CA GLY A 355 -2.39 -6.17 0.71
C GLY A 355 -3.09 -7.09 1.70
N THR A 356 -3.39 -8.34 1.31
CA THR A 356 -4.07 -9.31 2.17
C THR A 356 -3.21 -9.77 3.36
N ALA A 357 -1.88 -9.65 3.23
CA ALA A 357 -0.91 -9.98 4.26
C ALA A 357 -0.48 -8.77 5.10
N GLY A 358 -1.14 -7.60 4.96
CA GLY A 358 -0.84 -6.41 5.75
C GLY A 358 0.47 -5.71 5.38
N MET A 359 0.90 -5.82 4.11
CA MET A 359 2.18 -5.26 3.64
C MET A 359 2.15 -3.77 3.28
N VAL A 360 0.98 -3.13 3.19
CA VAL A 360 0.90 -1.68 2.95
C VAL A 360 1.69 -0.96 4.02
N HIS A 361 2.58 -0.04 3.61
CA HIS A 361 3.31 0.80 4.55
C HIS A 361 2.32 1.68 5.33
N PRO A 362 2.18 1.53 6.66
CA PRO A 362 1.12 2.20 7.42
C PRO A 362 1.10 3.74 7.31
N SER A 363 2.25 4.37 7.06
CA SER A 363 2.36 5.84 7.02
C SER A 363 2.43 6.46 5.62
N THR A 364 2.58 5.66 4.55
CA THR A 364 2.89 6.19 3.20
C THR A 364 2.06 5.57 2.08
N GLY A 365 1.49 4.39 2.29
CA GLY A 365 0.66 3.70 1.29
C GLY A 365 1.45 2.91 0.27
N TYR A 366 2.78 3.06 0.24
CA TYR A 366 3.63 2.25 -0.61
C TYR A 366 3.52 0.76 -0.28
N MET A 367 3.41 -0.03 -1.35
CA MET A 367 3.25 -1.47 -1.22
C MET A 367 3.89 -2.24 -2.37
N VAL A 368 3.88 -1.71 -3.61
CA VAL A 368 4.29 -2.48 -4.80
C VAL A 368 5.74 -2.97 -4.73
N ALA A 369 6.71 -2.07 -4.52
CA ALA A 369 8.12 -2.44 -4.44
C ALA A 369 8.38 -3.39 -3.26
N ARG A 370 7.80 -3.10 -2.09
CA ARG A 370 7.89 -3.97 -0.91
C ARG A 370 7.34 -5.37 -1.18
N THR A 371 6.22 -5.47 -1.89
CA THR A 371 5.56 -6.75 -2.19
C THR A 371 6.38 -7.56 -3.20
N LEU A 372 6.92 -6.91 -4.23
CA LEU A 372 7.79 -7.56 -5.20
C LEU A 372 9.10 -8.03 -4.54
N ALA A 373 9.69 -7.24 -3.64
CA ALA A 373 10.86 -7.65 -2.86
C ALA A 373 10.57 -8.79 -1.86
N ALA A 374 9.32 -8.93 -1.40
CA ALA A 374 8.90 -10.01 -0.52
C ALA A 374 8.51 -11.30 -1.26
N ALA A 375 8.16 -11.23 -2.55
CA ALA A 375 7.77 -12.40 -3.34
C ALA A 375 8.85 -13.51 -3.35
N PRO A 376 10.16 -13.19 -3.48
CA PRO A 376 11.21 -14.19 -3.34
C PRO A 376 11.29 -14.88 -2.00
N ILE A 377 10.95 -14.19 -0.91
CA ILE A 377 10.94 -14.79 0.44
C ILE A 377 9.87 -15.87 0.51
N VAL A 378 8.64 -15.53 0.08
CA VAL A 378 7.51 -16.45 0.05
C VAL A 378 7.77 -17.63 -0.90
N ALA A 379 8.22 -17.34 -2.13
CA ALA A 379 8.48 -18.35 -3.14
C ALA A 379 9.58 -19.33 -2.70
N ASN A 380 10.70 -18.83 -2.19
CA ASN A 380 11.81 -19.69 -1.75
C ASN A 380 11.42 -20.55 -0.55
N ALA A 381 10.61 -20.04 0.38
CA ALA A 381 10.10 -20.85 1.49
C ALA A 381 9.22 -22.00 0.97
N ILE A 382 8.26 -21.72 0.07
CA ILE A 382 7.40 -22.75 -0.55
C ILE A 382 8.25 -23.80 -1.27
N VAL A 383 9.20 -23.37 -2.12
CA VAL A 383 10.09 -24.28 -2.86
C VAL A 383 10.92 -25.15 -1.92
N ARG A 384 11.49 -24.56 -0.86
CA ARG A 384 12.30 -25.29 0.13
C ARG A 384 11.51 -26.39 0.82
N TYR A 385 10.30 -26.10 1.26
CA TYR A 385 9.51 -27.03 2.08
C TYR A 385 8.72 -28.06 1.26
N LEU A 386 8.36 -27.75 -0.01
CA LEU A 386 7.77 -28.73 -0.93
C LEU A 386 8.81 -29.57 -1.67
N GLY A 387 9.93 -28.98 -2.09
CA GLY A 387 10.90 -29.57 -3.01
C GLY A 387 12.00 -30.43 -2.38
N SER A 388 12.13 -30.49 -1.05
CA SER A 388 13.16 -31.30 -0.41
C SER A 388 12.79 -32.79 -0.42
N PRO A 389 13.57 -33.68 -1.07
CA PRO A 389 13.37 -35.14 -0.99
C PRO A 389 13.78 -35.74 0.37
N SER A 390 14.28 -34.91 1.31
CA SER A 390 14.63 -35.35 2.67
C SER A 390 13.39 -35.43 3.57
N SER A 391 13.51 -36.12 4.71
CA SER A 391 12.47 -36.30 5.74
C SER A 391 11.87 -35.01 6.34
N ASN A 392 12.31 -33.83 5.88
CA ASN A 392 11.86 -32.52 6.34
C ASN A 392 10.85 -31.85 5.39
N SER A 393 10.24 -32.58 4.43
CA SER A 393 9.11 -32.03 3.67
C SER A 393 7.95 -31.74 4.62
N LEU A 394 7.76 -30.45 4.93
CA LEU A 394 6.62 -30.01 5.73
C LEU A 394 5.38 -30.01 4.86
N ARG A 395 4.22 -30.28 5.47
CA ARG A 395 2.93 -30.20 4.78
C ARG A 395 1.94 -29.43 5.63
N GLY A 396 0.92 -28.94 4.94
CA GLY A 396 -0.19 -28.26 5.56
C GLY A 396 0.20 -27.12 6.50
N ASP A 397 -0.32 -27.15 7.72
CA ASP A 397 -0.18 -26.04 8.68
C ASP A 397 1.28 -25.76 9.04
N GLN A 398 2.12 -26.80 9.12
CA GLN A 398 3.54 -26.66 9.42
C GLN A 398 4.27 -25.92 8.29
N LEU A 399 4.01 -26.27 7.03
CA LEU A 399 4.60 -25.57 5.90
C LEU A 399 4.15 -24.10 5.88
N SER A 400 2.84 -23.85 5.98
CA SER A 400 2.31 -22.49 5.97
C SER A 400 2.85 -21.65 7.12
N ALA A 401 3.06 -22.26 8.30
CA ALA A 401 3.69 -21.58 9.44
C ALA A 401 5.11 -21.13 9.13
N GLU A 402 5.91 -21.95 8.45
CA GLU A 402 7.26 -21.54 8.06
C GLU A 402 7.27 -20.43 7.02
N VAL A 403 6.36 -20.48 6.04
CA VAL A 403 6.23 -19.40 5.05
C VAL A 403 5.80 -18.10 5.72
N TRP A 404 4.86 -18.14 6.67
CA TRP A 404 4.46 -16.96 7.44
C TRP A 404 5.60 -16.43 8.33
N ARG A 405 6.40 -17.31 8.94
CA ARG A 405 7.56 -16.91 9.74
C ARG A 405 8.63 -16.22 8.90
N ASP A 406 8.92 -16.74 7.71
CA ASP A 406 9.88 -16.14 6.79
C ASP A 406 9.36 -14.78 6.25
N LEU A 407 8.04 -14.65 6.06
CA LEU A 407 7.39 -13.43 5.58
C LEU A 407 7.29 -12.33 6.65
N TRP A 408 6.91 -12.69 7.87
CA TRP A 408 6.75 -11.80 9.01
C TRP A 408 7.67 -12.19 10.18
N PRO A 409 9.00 -12.19 9.97
CA PRO A 409 9.93 -12.41 11.06
C PRO A 409 9.79 -11.28 12.08
N ILE A 410 10.25 -11.52 13.30
CA ILE A 410 10.07 -10.58 14.42
C ILE A 410 10.59 -9.18 14.10
N GLU A 411 11.69 -9.05 13.36
CA GLU A 411 12.26 -7.77 12.96
C GLU A 411 11.30 -6.98 12.05
N ARG A 412 10.58 -7.67 11.15
CA ARG A 412 9.60 -7.05 10.24
C ARG A 412 8.31 -6.69 10.96
N ARG A 413 7.85 -7.51 11.91
CA ARG A 413 6.70 -7.17 12.76
C ARG A 413 7.00 -5.94 13.62
N ARG A 414 8.14 -5.90 14.29
CA ARG A 414 8.59 -4.75 15.09
C ARG A 414 8.81 -3.49 14.25
N GLN A 415 9.39 -3.62 13.06
CA GLN A 415 9.49 -2.54 12.09
C GLN A 415 8.10 -1.97 11.74
N ARG A 416 7.13 -2.85 11.47
CA ARG A 416 5.75 -2.45 11.15
C ARG A 416 5.07 -1.74 12.32
N GLU A 417 5.28 -2.19 13.55
CA GLU A 417 4.73 -1.52 14.74
C GLU A 417 5.19 -0.05 14.84
N PHE A 418 6.45 0.23 14.49
CA PHE A 418 6.95 1.60 14.43
C PHE A 418 6.27 2.42 13.32
N PHE A 419 6.02 1.85 12.16
CA PHE A 419 5.27 2.54 11.10
C PHE A 419 3.80 2.78 11.51
N CYS A 420 3.17 1.83 12.21
CA CYS A 420 1.84 2.03 12.79
C CYS A 420 1.82 3.17 13.82
N PHE A 421 2.87 3.29 14.65
CA PHE A 421 3.07 4.43 15.52
C PHE A 421 3.15 5.76 14.74
N GLY A 422 3.96 5.81 13.67
CA GLY A 422 4.04 6.98 12.80
C GLY A 422 2.69 7.37 12.19
N MET A 423 1.93 6.38 11.72
CA MET A 423 0.57 6.59 11.21
C MET A 423 -0.38 7.15 12.28
N ASP A 424 -0.33 6.61 13.50
CA ASP A 424 -1.17 7.07 14.62
C ASP A 424 -0.85 8.53 15.04
N ILE A 425 0.38 9.02 14.79
CA ILE A 425 0.72 10.45 14.91
C ILE A 425 0.12 11.24 13.75
N LEU A 426 0.33 10.80 12.50
CA LEU A 426 -0.17 11.48 11.29
C LEU A 426 -1.69 11.69 11.32
N LEU A 427 -2.43 10.70 11.83
CA LEU A 427 -3.89 10.77 12.02
C LEU A 427 -4.37 11.92 12.93
N LYS A 428 -3.47 12.55 13.70
CA LYS A 428 -3.77 13.64 14.64
C LYS A 428 -3.24 15.00 14.18
N LEU A 429 -2.60 15.08 13.01
CA LEU A 429 -2.05 16.32 12.49
C LEU A 429 -3.09 17.06 11.65
N ASP A 430 -3.24 18.36 11.89
CA ASP A 430 -3.92 19.28 11.00
C ASP A 430 -2.96 19.71 9.88
N LEU A 431 -3.39 20.60 8.98
CA LEU A 431 -2.54 21.07 7.87
C LEU A 431 -1.22 21.66 8.37
N ASP A 432 -1.27 22.61 9.32
CA ASP A 432 -0.06 23.31 9.77
C ASP A 432 0.91 22.37 10.49
N ALA A 433 0.41 21.44 11.30
CA ALA A 433 1.23 20.42 11.93
C ALA A 433 1.82 19.43 10.92
N THR A 434 1.05 19.08 9.89
CA THR A 434 1.50 18.22 8.78
C THR A 434 2.63 18.88 8.01
N ARG A 435 2.51 20.18 7.70
CA ARG A 435 3.56 20.96 7.04
C ARG A 435 4.85 20.95 7.84
N ARG A 436 4.78 21.30 9.14
CA ARG A 436 5.98 21.27 10.00
C ARG A 436 6.58 19.88 10.14
N PHE A 437 5.76 18.83 10.14
CA PHE A 437 6.23 17.45 10.18
C PHE A 437 7.03 17.11 8.92
N PHE A 438 6.49 17.40 7.73
CA PHE A 438 7.18 17.09 6.48
C PHE A 438 8.38 18.00 6.21
N ASP A 439 8.34 19.25 6.67
CA ASP A 439 9.51 20.13 6.66
C ASP A 439 10.70 19.46 7.36
N ALA A 440 10.49 19.00 8.60
CA ALA A 440 11.51 18.29 9.37
C ALA A 440 11.85 16.91 8.79
N PHE A 441 10.87 16.17 8.25
CA PHE A 441 11.08 14.84 7.67
C PHE A 441 12.00 14.86 6.45
N PHE A 442 11.83 15.84 5.56
CA PHE A 442 12.65 15.95 4.36
C PHE A 442 13.99 16.68 4.58
N ASP A 443 14.21 17.26 5.77
CA ASP A 443 15.53 17.76 6.19
C ASP A 443 16.42 16.67 6.82
N LEU A 444 15.90 15.46 6.99
CA LEU A 444 16.68 14.32 7.44
C LEU A 444 17.74 13.92 6.40
N GLN A 445 18.81 13.28 6.87
CA GLN A 445 19.79 12.68 5.98
C GLN A 445 19.13 11.67 5.02
N PRO A 446 19.58 11.59 3.75
CA PRO A 446 19.01 10.68 2.75
C PRO A 446 18.82 9.25 3.23
N HIS A 447 19.78 8.69 3.96
CA HIS A 447 19.68 7.35 4.58
C HIS A 447 18.34 7.11 5.29
N TYR A 448 17.91 8.10 6.08
CA TYR A 448 16.75 8.00 6.95
C TYR A 448 15.43 8.13 6.19
N TRP A 449 15.24 9.20 5.43
CA TRP A 449 13.95 9.36 4.74
C TRP A 449 13.82 8.39 3.55
N HIS A 450 14.92 8.06 2.83
CA HIS A 450 14.89 7.01 1.81
C HIS A 450 14.52 5.67 2.44
N GLY A 451 15.19 5.34 3.54
CA GLY A 451 14.99 4.08 4.24
C GLY A 451 13.58 3.96 4.81
N PHE A 452 13.02 5.05 5.34
CA PHE A 452 11.65 5.07 5.85
C PHE A 452 10.63 4.83 4.73
N LEU A 453 10.69 5.63 3.64
CA LEU A 453 9.74 5.51 2.53
C LEU A 453 9.79 4.13 1.84
N SER A 454 10.95 3.49 1.83
CA SER A 454 11.18 2.16 1.22
C SER A 454 11.13 0.98 2.21
N SER A 455 10.70 1.17 3.47
CA SER A 455 10.68 0.10 4.48
C SER A 455 12.03 -0.61 4.71
N ARG A 456 13.15 0.11 4.57
CA ARG A 456 14.52 -0.42 4.75
C ARG A 456 15.08 -0.25 6.16
N LEU A 457 14.62 0.75 6.92
CA LEU A 457 15.08 0.96 8.30
C LEU A 457 14.45 -0.04 9.25
N PHE A 458 15.25 -0.74 10.05
CA PHE A 458 14.76 -1.60 11.13
C PHE A 458 14.73 -0.87 12.48
N LEU A 459 14.18 -1.52 13.52
CA LEU A 459 13.87 -0.86 14.79
C LEU A 459 15.02 -0.01 15.38
N PRO A 460 16.29 -0.47 15.45
CA PRO A 460 17.37 0.39 15.94
C PRO A 460 17.54 1.67 15.13
N GLU A 461 17.52 1.57 13.80
CA GLU A 461 17.63 2.72 12.91
C GLU A 461 16.38 3.59 12.93
N LEU A 462 15.20 2.99 13.14
CA LEU A 462 13.93 3.71 13.27
C LEU A 462 13.88 4.55 14.56
N LEU A 463 14.48 4.07 15.65
CA LEU A 463 14.66 4.87 16.86
C LEU A 463 15.57 6.07 16.61
N VAL A 464 16.69 5.88 15.90
CA VAL A 464 17.59 6.97 15.52
C VAL A 464 16.90 7.94 14.54
N PHE A 465 16.13 7.43 13.57
CA PHE A 465 15.26 8.22 12.70
C PHE A 465 14.29 9.07 13.53
N GLY A 466 13.61 8.48 14.53
CA GLY A 466 12.66 9.18 15.37
C GLY A 466 13.31 10.29 16.20
N LEU A 467 14.49 10.03 16.76
CA LEU A 467 15.29 11.03 17.48
C LEU A 467 15.78 12.16 16.56
N SER A 468 16.23 11.82 15.36
CA SER A 468 16.68 12.79 14.36
C SER A 468 15.51 13.66 13.87
N LEU A 469 14.35 13.06 13.63
CA LEU A 469 13.13 13.80 13.28
C LEU A 469 12.73 14.76 14.41
N PHE A 470 12.79 14.30 15.66
CA PHE A 470 12.52 15.15 16.82
C PHE A 470 13.54 16.29 16.97
N SER A 471 14.82 16.05 16.65
CA SER A 471 15.84 17.11 16.71
C SER A 471 15.69 18.15 15.61
N HIS A 472 15.22 17.77 14.41
CA HIS A 472 14.96 18.71 13.32
C HIS A 472 13.60 19.44 13.46
N ALA A 473 12.66 18.86 14.21
CA ALA A 473 11.34 19.44 14.44
C ALA A 473 11.41 20.81 15.15
N SER A 474 10.55 21.74 14.74
CA SER A 474 10.36 23.03 15.45
C SER A 474 9.90 22.81 16.90
N ASN A 475 10.05 23.81 17.78
CA ASN A 475 9.58 23.70 19.18
C ASN A 475 8.08 23.39 19.28
N THR A 476 7.27 23.99 18.42
CA THR A 476 5.84 23.70 18.31
C THR A 476 5.62 22.24 17.91
N SER A 477 6.32 21.77 16.87
CA SER A 477 6.25 20.38 16.42
C SER A 477 6.70 19.37 17.46
N ARG A 478 7.75 19.67 18.24
CA ARG A 478 8.19 18.80 19.33
C ARG A 478 7.11 18.64 20.39
N LEU A 479 6.47 19.74 20.79
CA LEU A 479 5.35 19.71 21.73
C LEU A 479 4.16 18.91 21.16
N GLU A 480 3.86 19.07 19.87
CA GLU A 480 2.81 18.30 19.19
C GLU A 480 3.14 16.81 19.12
N ILE A 481 4.38 16.44 18.75
CA ILE A 481 4.83 15.04 18.72
C ILE A 481 4.74 14.43 20.13
N MET A 482 5.15 15.16 21.17
CA MET A 482 5.04 14.68 22.55
C MET A 482 3.58 14.48 22.96
N THR A 483 2.73 15.50 22.77
CA THR A 483 1.32 15.48 23.18
C THR A 483 0.50 14.46 22.40
N LYS A 484 0.66 14.41 21.07
CA LYS A 484 -0.09 13.51 20.18
C LYS A 484 0.50 12.10 20.14
N GLY A 485 1.81 11.96 20.35
CA GLY A 485 2.58 10.72 20.23
C GLY A 485 2.71 9.88 21.50
N THR A 486 2.47 10.43 22.71
CA THR A 486 2.63 9.66 23.96
C THR A 486 1.76 8.39 24.00
N VAL A 487 0.47 8.49 23.68
CA VAL A 487 -0.43 7.32 23.67
C VAL A 487 -0.06 6.31 22.57
N PRO A 488 0.16 6.73 21.31
CA PRO A 488 0.71 5.85 20.28
C PRO A 488 2.03 5.16 20.66
N LEU A 489 2.95 5.89 21.32
CA LEU A 489 4.23 5.35 21.75
C LEU A 489 4.05 4.27 22.81
N ALA A 490 3.21 4.51 23.82
CA ALA A 490 2.89 3.51 24.84
C ALA A 490 2.26 2.25 24.22
N LYS A 491 1.35 2.41 23.25
CA LYS A 491 0.76 1.31 22.49
C LYS A 491 1.81 0.53 21.71
N MET A 492 2.72 1.21 21.00
CA MET A 492 3.82 0.56 20.28
C MET A 492 4.71 -0.24 21.23
N ILE A 493 5.15 0.36 22.35
CA ILE A 493 5.98 -0.33 23.36
C ILE A 493 5.27 -1.58 23.90
N ASN A 494 3.98 -1.46 24.23
CA ASN A 494 3.20 -2.61 24.69
C ASN A 494 3.14 -3.73 23.64
N ASN A 495 2.91 -3.39 22.37
CA ASN A 495 2.91 -4.38 21.29
C ASN A 495 4.29 -5.04 21.12
N LEU A 496 5.37 -4.26 21.15
CA LEU A 496 6.74 -4.78 21.06
C LEU A 496 7.09 -5.73 22.22
N VAL A 497 6.56 -5.48 23.42
CA VAL A 497 6.77 -6.34 24.61
C VAL A 497 5.96 -7.64 24.54
N GLN A 498 4.78 -7.60 23.91
CA GLN A 498 3.95 -8.78 23.66
C GLN A 498 4.46 -9.64 22.51
N ASP A 499 5.13 -9.01 21.53
CA ASP A 499 5.73 -9.66 20.36
C ASP A 499 7.09 -10.27 20.72
N ARG A 500 7.05 -11.35 21.52
CA ARG A 500 8.24 -12.05 22.04
C ARG A 500 8.72 -13.20 21.15
N ASP A 501 7.80 -13.81 20.42
CA ASP A 501 8.04 -14.99 19.57
C ASP A 501 7.68 -14.68 18.12
#